data_AF-A0A7K0MXI7-F1
#
_entry.id   AF-A0A7K0MXI7-F1
#
_cell.length_a   1.000
_cell.length_b   1.000
_cell.length_c   1.000
_cell.angle_alpha   90.00
_cell.angle_beta   90.00
_cell.angle_gamma   90.00
#
_symmetry.space_group_name_H-M   'P 1'
#
loop_
_entity.id
_entity.type
_entity.pdbx_description
1 polymer ?
#
loop_
_entity_poly.entity_id
_entity_poly.type
_entity_poly.pdbx_seq_one_letter_code
_entity_poly.pdbx_strand_id
1 'polypeptide(L)'
;MGKKSNKAERNDESRRTLVGTIGSAARAEVDERGAVSPIDNAWSLDWWIGGDDRWHVPARESSVRQSAVESAPVLETLVHVPNGNIIQRVYGVSGAAGLIVVDIQNRSPGAVVIAFTIKGSVSKPVRSVSLDGTTLVIDGTPALVLPFAPSRWFVSSAGELPAIDAVVEGLAKTGPFPSSEDSNGLEVVIMYPLAHAARMRIALSLGEEWPDAVALAELPSADDAARGWLALLDRATRVVLPDQRLMDRVMLSRSQVLLNADGGPVEVAALEDWGFDSEAEYAWHGLRLMDRRKARRRPIATEVAASIETPEGAFLVVPSWPSAPSEFLVALRQGLVCDTEDGVALLSVFPSEWYGQPVEVHAAPTRHGLVSFALRWHGSRPALLWEVTGAAEGLVVTAPGLDSQWSSRELSGDALLSEPVNPPISQ
;
A
#
# COMPACT_ATOMS: atom_id res chain seq x y z
N MET A 1 -32.79 29.14 16.31
CA MET A 1 -31.43 29.57 15.96
C MET A 1 -30.45 28.92 16.94
N GLY A 2 -29.74 27.83 16.66
CA GLY A 2 -29.17 27.37 15.39
C GLY A 2 -27.65 27.47 15.48
N LYS A 3 -27.00 26.51 16.16
CA LYS A 3 -25.56 26.20 16.08
C LYS A 3 -25.28 24.84 16.76
N LYS A 4 -25.78 23.78 16.13
CA LYS A 4 -25.30 22.40 16.32
C LYS A 4 -25.44 21.67 14.99
N SER A 5 -24.48 21.88 14.10
CA SER A 5 -24.12 20.91 13.05
C SER A 5 -22.88 21.44 12.35
N ASN A 6 -21.71 21.01 12.82
CA ASN A 6 -20.50 20.98 11.98
C ASN A 6 -19.45 19.98 12.51
N LYS A 7 -19.90 18.95 13.23
CA LYS A 7 -19.03 17.90 13.80
C LYS A 7 -19.27 16.52 13.17
N ALA A 8 -20.16 16.43 12.18
CA ALA A 8 -20.52 15.19 11.48
C ALA A 8 -19.82 15.00 10.12
N GLU A 9 -19.02 15.97 9.65
CA GLU A 9 -18.27 15.89 8.38
C GLU A 9 -16.77 15.58 8.58
N ARG A 10 -16.42 14.99 9.73
CA ARG A 10 -15.05 14.57 10.07
C ARG A 10 -14.94 13.08 10.47
N ASN A 11 -15.87 12.26 9.98
CA ASN A 11 -15.78 10.80 9.93
C ASN A 11 -15.68 10.47 8.44
N ASP A 12 -14.60 9.92 7.88
CA ASP A 12 -13.93 8.68 8.23
C ASP A 12 -12.60 8.68 7.45
N GLU A 13 -11.46 8.95 8.08
CA GLU A 13 -10.13 8.74 7.44
C GLU A 13 -9.86 7.23 7.43
N SER A 14 -10.67 6.50 6.66
CA SER A 14 -10.45 5.08 6.38
C SER A 14 -9.09 4.95 5.70
N ARG A 15 -8.26 4.07 6.24
CA ARG A 15 -6.91 3.80 5.77
C ARG A 15 -6.96 3.23 4.35
N ARG A 16 -6.31 3.89 3.39
CA ARG A 16 -6.26 3.48 1.98
C ARG A 16 -4.86 3.09 1.53
N THR A 17 -4.82 2.15 0.60
CA THR A 17 -3.56 1.60 0.06
C THR A 17 -3.66 1.49 -1.44
N LEU A 18 -2.64 1.96 -2.14
CA LEU A 18 -2.54 1.78 -3.57
C LEU A 18 -2.21 0.33 -3.91
N VAL A 19 -2.95 -0.18 -4.88
CA VAL A 19 -2.65 -1.39 -5.64
C VAL A 19 -2.55 -1.02 -7.12
N GLY A 20 -1.65 -1.69 -7.83
CA GLY A 20 -1.38 -1.39 -9.23
C GLY A 20 -0.11 -2.09 -9.70
N THR A 21 0.42 -1.63 -10.82
CA THR A 21 1.72 -2.08 -11.36
C THR A 21 2.52 -0.88 -11.84
N ILE A 22 3.85 -1.01 -11.82
CA ILE A 22 4.71 0.03 -12.37
C ILE A 22 4.56 0.10 -13.88
N GLY A 23 4.59 1.33 -14.42
CA GLY A 23 4.47 1.58 -15.85
C GLY A 23 3.02 1.59 -16.36
N SER A 24 2.04 1.38 -15.46
CA SER A 24 0.62 1.54 -15.76
C SER A 24 0.04 2.69 -14.95
N ALA A 25 -0.79 3.52 -15.59
CA ALA A 25 -1.62 4.50 -14.89
C ALA A 25 -2.76 3.84 -14.10
N ALA A 26 -3.09 2.57 -14.40
CA ALA A 26 -4.15 1.81 -13.77
C ALA A 26 -3.84 1.52 -12.30
N ARG A 27 -4.41 2.34 -11.41
CA ARG A 27 -4.25 2.25 -9.96
C ARG A 27 -5.59 2.33 -9.25
N ALA A 28 -5.69 1.60 -8.14
CA ALA A 28 -6.83 1.71 -7.25
C ALA A 28 -6.36 1.84 -5.80
N GLU A 29 -7.18 2.51 -5.00
CA GLU A 29 -7.11 2.48 -3.55
C GLU A 29 -7.95 1.32 -3.03
N VAL A 30 -7.42 0.62 -2.03
CA VAL A 30 -8.17 -0.37 -1.28
C VAL A 30 -8.20 0.05 0.17
N ASP A 31 -9.39 0.10 0.74
CA ASP A 31 -9.59 0.48 2.13
C ASP A 31 -9.34 -0.70 3.09
N GLU A 32 -9.39 -0.46 4.40
CA GLU A 32 -9.19 -1.50 5.43
C GLU A 32 -10.26 -2.61 5.45
N ARG A 33 -11.35 -2.45 4.70
CA ARG A 33 -12.48 -3.39 4.58
C ARG A 33 -12.50 -4.10 3.23
N GLY A 34 -11.55 -3.81 2.35
CA GLY A 34 -11.43 -4.43 1.03
C GLY A 34 -12.27 -3.77 -0.06
N ALA A 35 -12.81 -2.58 0.18
CA ALA A 35 -13.47 -1.79 -0.84
C ALA A 35 -12.42 -1.23 -1.81
N VAL A 36 -12.63 -1.40 -3.11
CA VAL A 36 -11.68 -0.98 -4.16
C VAL A 36 -12.21 0.27 -4.85
N SER A 37 -11.47 1.37 -4.84
CA SER A 37 -11.83 2.63 -5.49
C SER A 37 -10.73 3.02 -6.48
N PRO A 38 -10.98 3.07 -7.80
CA PRO A 38 -9.98 3.55 -8.73
C PRO A 38 -9.64 5.03 -8.47
N ILE A 39 -8.38 5.43 -8.65
CA ILE A 39 -7.90 6.78 -8.29
C ILE A 39 -8.65 7.91 -9.02
N ASP A 40 -8.91 7.74 -10.31
CA ASP A 40 -9.59 8.76 -11.12
C ASP A 40 -11.09 8.52 -11.27
N ASN A 41 -11.58 7.35 -10.83
CA ASN A 41 -12.97 6.98 -11.01
C ASN A 41 -13.83 7.34 -9.81
N ALA A 42 -15.02 7.78 -10.18
CA ALA A 42 -16.07 8.27 -9.34
C ALA A 42 -16.72 7.25 -8.40
N TRP A 43 -16.32 5.97 -8.45
CA TRP A 43 -17.09 4.86 -7.89
C TRP A 43 -16.20 3.89 -7.09
N SER A 44 -16.82 3.19 -6.15
CA SER A 44 -16.20 2.10 -5.38
C SER A 44 -16.83 0.76 -5.73
N LEU A 45 -16.00 -0.28 -5.64
CA LEU A 45 -16.37 -1.68 -5.64
C LEU A 45 -16.31 -2.20 -4.21
N ASP A 46 -17.45 -2.30 -3.58
CA ASP A 46 -17.63 -2.95 -2.28
C ASP A 46 -18.03 -4.43 -2.48
N TRP A 47 -17.99 -5.23 -1.41
CA TRP A 47 -18.26 -6.66 -1.48
C TRP A 47 -19.01 -7.16 -0.26
N TRP A 48 -20.01 -8.03 -0.43
CA TRP A 48 -20.79 -8.64 0.64
C TRP A 48 -20.81 -10.17 0.50
N ILE A 49 -21.06 -10.86 1.61
CA ILE A 49 -21.10 -12.32 1.65
C ILE A 49 -22.45 -12.77 2.22
N GLY A 50 -23.26 -13.42 1.41
CA GLY A 50 -24.46 -14.13 1.85
C GLY A 50 -24.07 -15.52 2.35
N GLY A 51 -24.06 -15.70 3.67
CA GLY A 51 -23.89 -17.01 4.32
C GLY A 51 -25.24 -17.66 4.63
N ASP A 52 -25.20 -18.85 5.23
CA ASP A 52 -26.39 -19.58 5.68
C ASP A 52 -27.11 -18.87 6.84
N ASP A 53 -26.42 -18.01 7.58
CA ASP A 53 -26.94 -17.27 8.74
C ASP A 53 -27.50 -15.90 8.37
N ARG A 54 -26.70 -15.07 7.68
CA ARG A 54 -27.02 -13.68 7.32
C ARG A 54 -26.12 -13.19 6.19
N TRP A 55 -26.37 -11.94 5.77
CA TRP A 55 -25.40 -11.16 5.01
C TRP A 55 -24.30 -10.60 5.93
N HIS A 56 -23.05 -10.86 5.58
CA HIS A 56 -21.86 -10.26 6.17
C HIS A 56 -21.39 -9.13 5.27
N VAL A 57 -21.29 -7.91 5.82
CA VAL A 57 -20.94 -6.69 5.09
C VAL A 57 -19.64 -6.16 5.67
N PRO A 58 -18.47 -6.42 5.06
CA PRO A 58 -17.14 -6.09 5.59
C PRO A 58 -17.03 -4.65 6.09
N ALA A 59 -17.61 -3.69 5.37
CA ALA A 59 -17.67 -2.27 5.76
C ALA A 59 -18.35 -1.99 7.12
N ARG A 60 -19.12 -2.95 7.64
CA ARG A 60 -19.87 -2.89 8.90
C ARG A 60 -19.37 -3.88 9.95
N GLU A 61 -18.41 -4.74 9.61
CA GLU A 61 -17.90 -5.80 10.49
C GLU A 61 -16.63 -5.34 11.22
N SER A 62 -16.59 -5.49 12.54
CA SER A 62 -15.38 -5.21 13.34
C SER A 62 -14.33 -6.34 13.27
N SER A 63 -14.74 -7.53 12.84
CA SER A 63 -13.90 -8.73 12.78
C SER A 63 -13.03 -8.83 11.53
N VAL A 64 -13.19 -7.91 10.56
CA VAL A 64 -12.36 -7.89 9.35
C VAL A 64 -10.90 -7.74 9.71
N ARG A 65 -10.04 -8.50 9.04
CA ARG A 65 -8.58 -8.41 9.14
C ARG A 65 -8.02 -8.19 7.77
N GLN A 66 -7.03 -7.30 7.67
CA GLN A 66 -6.35 -7.03 6.42
C GLN A 66 -4.84 -7.01 6.61
N SER A 67 -4.12 -7.60 5.66
CA SER A 67 -2.66 -7.60 5.60
C SER A 67 -2.16 -7.49 4.16
N ALA A 68 -0.93 -7.00 3.99
CA ALA A 68 -0.20 -7.09 2.74
C ALA A 68 0.46 -8.47 2.64
N VAL A 69 0.31 -9.15 1.50
CA VAL A 69 0.98 -10.42 1.23
C VAL A 69 2.46 -10.15 0.98
N GLU A 70 3.34 -10.75 1.79
CA GLU A 70 4.79 -10.54 1.76
C GLU A 70 5.19 -9.05 1.77
N SER A 71 4.38 -8.21 2.42
CA SER A 71 4.57 -6.75 2.49
C SER A 71 4.60 -6.05 1.11
N ALA A 72 4.12 -6.73 0.07
CA ALA A 72 3.87 -6.19 -1.27
C ALA A 72 2.49 -5.52 -1.34
N PRO A 73 2.18 -4.68 -2.36
CA PRO A 73 0.86 -4.06 -2.54
C PRO A 73 -0.15 -5.07 -3.13
N VAL A 74 -0.29 -6.19 -2.43
CA VAL A 74 -1.21 -7.30 -2.64
C VAL A 74 -1.97 -7.46 -1.35
N LEU A 75 -3.23 -7.02 -1.32
CA LEU A 75 -3.98 -6.91 -0.07
C LEU A 75 -4.86 -8.10 0.15
N GLU A 76 -4.69 -8.79 1.26
CA GLU A 76 -5.55 -9.87 1.71
C GLU A 76 -6.51 -9.35 2.78
N THR A 77 -7.81 -9.34 2.47
CA THR A 77 -8.89 -9.00 3.40
C THR A 77 -9.64 -10.29 3.79
N LEU A 78 -9.59 -10.65 5.06
CA LEU A 78 -10.23 -11.83 5.63
C LEU A 78 -11.50 -11.43 6.40
N VAL A 79 -12.60 -12.10 6.07
CA VAL A 79 -13.89 -11.96 6.75
C VAL A 79 -14.31 -13.30 7.33
N HIS A 80 -14.58 -13.30 8.63
CA HIS A 80 -15.08 -14.49 9.30
C HIS A 80 -16.56 -14.72 8.97
N VAL A 81 -16.91 -15.97 8.64
CA VAL A 81 -18.28 -16.43 8.42
C VAL A 81 -18.50 -17.70 9.23
N PRO A 82 -19.73 -18.20 9.44
CA PRO A 82 -19.94 -19.42 10.20
C PRO A 82 -19.04 -20.56 9.74
N ASN A 83 -18.27 -21.11 10.69
CA ASN A 83 -17.38 -22.26 10.49
C ASN A 83 -16.24 -22.05 9.48
N GLY A 84 -15.89 -20.82 9.09
CA GLY A 84 -14.71 -20.57 8.27
C GLY A 84 -14.49 -19.11 7.90
N ASN A 85 -13.83 -18.87 6.77
CA ASN A 85 -13.49 -17.51 6.35
C ASN A 85 -13.67 -17.36 4.85
N ILE A 86 -14.03 -16.16 4.43
CA ILE A 86 -13.91 -15.72 3.03
C ILE A 86 -12.72 -14.77 2.94
N ILE A 87 -11.87 -15.02 1.95
CA ILE A 87 -10.64 -14.25 1.75
C ILE A 87 -10.75 -13.53 0.41
N GLN A 88 -10.66 -12.21 0.43
CA GLN A 88 -10.46 -11.38 -0.75
C GLN A 88 -8.96 -11.06 -0.88
N ARG A 89 -8.43 -11.14 -2.09
CA ARG A 89 -7.11 -10.59 -2.46
C ARG A 89 -7.25 -9.56 -3.56
N VAL A 90 -6.68 -8.39 -3.38
CA VAL A 90 -6.69 -7.30 -4.37
C VAL A 90 -5.26 -6.94 -4.76
N TYR A 91 -4.96 -6.96 -6.06
CA TYR A 91 -3.60 -6.74 -6.56
C TYR A 91 -3.59 -6.28 -8.02
N GLY A 92 -2.53 -5.58 -8.42
CA GLY A 92 -2.28 -5.22 -9.81
C GLY A 92 -1.61 -6.35 -10.59
N VAL A 93 -1.93 -6.45 -11.88
CA VAL A 93 -1.28 -7.35 -12.85
C VAL A 93 -0.77 -6.54 -14.03
N SER A 94 0.48 -6.78 -14.41
CA SER A 94 1.15 -6.06 -15.51
C SER A 94 0.65 -6.55 -16.87
N GLY A 95 0.56 -5.63 -17.83
CA GLY A 95 0.09 -5.87 -19.20
C GLY A 95 -0.35 -4.56 -19.85
N ALA A 96 -0.64 -4.57 -21.16
CA ALA A 96 -0.97 -3.36 -21.92
C ALA A 96 -2.13 -2.55 -21.31
N ALA A 97 -3.16 -3.22 -20.78
CA ALA A 97 -4.32 -2.57 -20.18
C ALA A 97 -4.14 -2.17 -18.70
N GLY A 98 -3.18 -2.77 -17.99
CA GLY A 98 -3.04 -2.63 -16.53
C GLY A 98 -4.30 -3.02 -15.75
N LEU A 99 -4.31 -4.21 -15.15
CA LEU A 99 -5.52 -4.72 -14.48
C LEU A 99 -5.38 -4.69 -12.95
N ILE A 100 -6.46 -4.38 -12.25
CA ILE A 100 -6.60 -4.66 -10.82
C ILE A 100 -7.48 -5.88 -10.66
N VAL A 101 -6.94 -6.96 -10.11
CA VAL A 101 -7.65 -8.21 -9.88
C VAL A 101 -8.24 -8.21 -8.48
N VAL A 102 -9.51 -8.64 -8.37
CA VAL A 102 -10.14 -9.00 -7.11
C VAL A 102 -10.39 -10.51 -7.13
N ASP A 103 -9.66 -11.23 -6.30
CA ASP A 103 -9.70 -12.69 -6.17
C ASP A 103 -10.40 -13.06 -4.85
N ILE A 104 -11.52 -13.77 -4.90
CA ILE A 104 -12.27 -14.21 -3.73
C ILE A 104 -12.15 -15.73 -3.59
N GLN A 105 -11.76 -16.18 -2.39
CA GLN A 105 -11.64 -17.59 -2.05
C GLN A 105 -12.57 -17.95 -0.88
N ASN A 106 -13.40 -18.99 -1.08
CA ASN A 106 -14.24 -19.53 -0.02
C ASN A 106 -13.49 -20.61 0.77
N ARG A 107 -13.14 -20.32 2.03
CA ARG A 107 -12.56 -21.28 2.99
C ARG A 107 -13.52 -21.66 4.11
N SER A 108 -14.81 -21.41 3.92
CA SER A 108 -15.89 -21.94 4.77
C SER A 108 -16.38 -23.28 4.22
N PRO A 109 -16.93 -24.18 5.05
CA PRO A 109 -17.40 -25.50 4.61
C PRO A 109 -18.65 -25.44 3.72
N GLY A 110 -19.41 -24.34 3.76
CA GLY A 110 -20.64 -24.15 2.97
C GLY A 110 -20.40 -23.38 1.67
N ALA A 111 -21.37 -23.42 0.77
CA ALA A 111 -21.43 -22.48 -0.35
C ALA A 111 -21.89 -21.11 0.17
N VAL A 112 -21.37 -20.03 -0.41
CA VAL A 112 -21.78 -18.66 -0.08
C VAL A 112 -22.20 -17.93 -1.35
N VAL A 113 -22.89 -16.80 -1.20
CA VAL A 113 -23.11 -15.85 -2.29
C VAL A 113 -22.15 -14.67 -2.10
N ILE A 114 -21.34 -14.38 -3.11
CA ILE A 114 -20.56 -13.16 -3.16
C ILE A 114 -21.35 -12.12 -3.94
N ALA A 115 -21.58 -10.96 -3.32
CA ALA A 115 -22.15 -9.80 -3.98
C ALA A 115 -21.07 -8.74 -4.14
N PHE A 116 -20.89 -8.21 -5.35
CA PHE A 116 -20.11 -7.00 -5.58
C PHE A 116 -21.06 -5.83 -5.75
N THR A 117 -20.74 -4.71 -5.09
CA THR A 117 -21.57 -3.52 -5.13
C THR A 117 -20.82 -2.35 -5.70
N ILE A 118 -21.40 -1.76 -6.74
CA ILE A 118 -20.87 -0.58 -7.41
C ILE A 118 -21.69 0.62 -6.97
N LYS A 119 -21.01 1.64 -6.46
CA LYS A 119 -21.64 2.87 -6.03
C LYS A 119 -20.78 4.08 -6.38
N GLY A 120 -21.42 5.11 -6.93
CA GLY A 120 -20.77 6.40 -7.15
C GLY A 120 -20.64 7.24 -5.89
N SER A 121 -19.64 8.11 -5.88
CA SER A 121 -19.50 9.17 -4.90
C SER A 121 -20.63 10.20 -5.01
N VAL A 122 -20.82 11.01 -3.96
CA VAL A 122 -21.81 12.09 -3.98
C VAL A 122 -21.53 13.11 -5.08
N SER A 123 -20.25 13.41 -5.35
CA SER A 123 -19.84 14.41 -6.35
C SER A 123 -19.83 13.86 -7.78
N LYS A 124 -19.66 12.54 -7.94
CA LYS A 124 -19.69 11.84 -9.22
C LYS A 124 -20.50 10.54 -9.02
N PRO A 125 -21.83 10.58 -9.15
CA PRO A 125 -22.64 9.37 -9.06
C PRO A 125 -22.43 8.50 -10.30
N VAL A 126 -22.61 7.19 -10.15
CA VAL A 126 -22.71 6.26 -11.29
C VAL A 126 -24.07 6.48 -11.94
N ARG A 127 -24.11 6.97 -13.17
CA ARG A 127 -25.36 7.36 -13.85
C ARG A 127 -25.89 6.30 -14.79
N SER A 128 -25.03 5.47 -15.37
CA SER A 128 -25.47 4.37 -16.21
C SER A 128 -24.66 3.11 -15.97
N VAL A 129 -25.33 1.97 -16.11
CA VAL A 129 -24.71 0.65 -16.15
C VAL A 129 -25.32 -0.22 -17.23
N SER A 130 -24.48 -1.02 -17.87
CA SER A 130 -24.91 -2.07 -18.80
C SER A 130 -23.90 -3.23 -18.78
N LEU A 131 -24.29 -4.35 -19.38
CA LEU A 131 -23.43 -5.52 -19.52
C LEU A 131 -23.31 -5.90 -20.99
N ASP A 132 -22.08 -5.85 -21.51
CA ASP A 132 -21.73 -6.34 -22.85
C ASP A 132 -20.95 -7.66 -22.72
N GLY A 133 -21.60 -8.79 -23.01
CA GLY A 133 -21.06 -10.11 -22.75
C GLY A 133 -20.76 -10.31 -21.26
N THR A 134 -19.48 -10.27 -20.89
CA THR A 134 -19.00 -10.35 -19.50
C THR A 134 -18.35 -9.05 -19.01
N THR A 135 -18.46 -7.98 -19.79
CA THR A 135 -17.91 -6.67 -19.46
C THR A 135 -19.00 -5.76 -18.90
N LEU A 136 -18.87 -5.37 -17.63
CA LEU A 136 -19.70 -4.32 -17.06
C LEU A 136 -19.19 -2.97 -17.53
N VAL A 137 -20.07 -2.19 -18.14
CA VAL A 137 -19.83 -0.83 -18.59
C VAL A 137 -20.48 0.12 -17.58
N ILE A 138 -19.71 1.08 -17.07
CA ILE A 138 -20.14 2.10 -16.11
C ILE A 138 -19.96 3.46 -16.76
N ASP A 139 -21.03 4.26 -16.82
CA ASP A 139 -21.01 5.60 -17.44
C ASP A 139 -20.44 5.60 -18.87
N GLY A 140 -20.78 4.56 -19.64
CA GLY A 140 -20.30 4.35 -21.01
C GLY A 140 -18.84 3.88 -21.13
N THR A 141 -18.13 3.74 -20.01
CA THR A 141 -16.75 3.27 -19.98
C THR A 141 -16.70 1.82 -19.51
N PRO A 142 -16.13 0.89 -20.29
CA PRO A 142 -15.85 -0.45 -19.83
C PRO A 142 -15.04 -0.42 -18.53
N ALA A 143 -15.49 -1.12 -17.49
CA ALA A 143 -14.93 -0.96 -16.14
C ALA A 143 -14.56 -2.28 -15.47
N LEU A 144 -15.41 -3.31 -15.58
CA LEU A 144 -15.19 -4.61 -14.93
C LEU A 144 -15.29 -5.76 -15.93
N VAL A 145 -14.33 -6.67 -15.90
CA VAL A 145 -14.44 -7.98 -16.51
C VAL A 145 -14.94 -8.97 -15.46
N LEU A 146 -16.10 -9.55 -15.72
CA LEU A 146 -16.77 -10.53 -14.89
C LEU A 146 -16.42 -11.96 -15.35
N PRO A 147 -16.44 -12.97 -14.46
CA PRO A 147 -16.16 -14.35 -14.84
C PRO A 147 -17.23 -14.93 -15.77
N PHE A 148 -18.47 -14.46 -15.59
CA PHE A 148 -19.65 -14.77 -16.38
C PHE A 148 -20.76 -13.78 -16.00
N ALA A 149 -21.88 -13.80 -16.74
CA ALA A 149 -23.04 -12.97 -16.41
C ALA A 149 -23.52 -13.25 -14.97
N PRO A 150 -23.88 -12.22 -14.19
CA PRO A 150 -24.24 -12.39 -12.78
C PRO A 150 -25.47 -13.28 -12.63
N SER A 151 -25.45 -14.16 -11.63
CA SER A 151 -26.55 -15.09 -11.39
C SER A 151 -27.80 -14.39 -10.85
N ARG A 152 -27.57 -13.34 -10.06
CA ARG A 152 -28.58 -12.40 -9.58
C ARG A 152 -28.02 -10.99 -9.60
N TRP A 153 -28.92 -10.01 -9.67
CA TRP A 153 -28.55 -8.60 -9.67
C TRP A 153 -29.64 -7.75 -9.04
N PHE A 154 -29.26 -6.57 -8.56
CA PHE A 154 -30.17 -5.53 -8.11
C PHE A 154 -29.62 -4.19 -8.57
N VAL A 155 -30.50 -3.30 -9.03
CA VAL A 155 -30.15 -1.94 -9.43
C VAL A 155 -31.21 -1.03 -8.80
N SER A 156 -30.77 -0.09 -7.98
CA SER A 156 -31.63 0.94 -7.38
C SER A 156 -31.20 2.33 -7.82
N SER A 157 -32.20 3.17 -7.99
CA SER A 157 -32.07 4.60 -8.28
C SER A 157 -31.80 5.38 -6.99
N ALA A 158 -31.23 6.58 -7.09
CA ALA A 158 -30.90 7.37 -5.91
C ALA A 158 -32.17 7.77 -5.13
N GLY A 159 -32.19 7.51 -3.83
CA GLY A 159 -33.33 7.81 -2.96
C GLY A 159 -34.40 6.71 -2.88
N GLU A 160 -34.20 5.60 -3.58
CA GLU A 160 -34.96 4.36 -3.35
C GLU A 160 -34.44 3.60 -2.10
N LEU A 161 -35.02 2.43 -1.84
CA LEU A 161 -34.57 1.53 -0.78
C LEU A 161 -33.07 1.24 -0.95
N PRO A 162 -32.23 1.40 0.10
CA PRO A 162 -30.81 1.08 0.00
C PRO A 162 -30.59 -0.34 -0.50
N ALA A 163 -29.60 -0.54 -1.38
CA ALA A 163 -29.44 -1.82 -2.05
C ALA A 163 -29.24 -3.00 -1.08
N ILE A 164 -28.60 -2.76 0.06
CA ILE A 164 -28.42 -3.79 1.09
C ILE A 164 -29.75 -4.27 1.67
N ASP A 165 -30.69 -3.37 1.92
CA ASP A 165 -31.98 -3.71 2.51
C ASP A 165 -32.80 -4.51 1.49
N ALA A 166 -32.81 -4.06 0.24
CA ALA A 166 -33.47 -4.76 -0.86
C ALA A 166 -32.92 -6.18 -1.08
N VAL A 167 -31.59 -6.34 -0.99
CA VAL A 167 -30.93 -7.64 -1.15
C VAL A 167 -31.24 -8.57 0.03
N VAL A 168 -31.25 -8.05 1.26
CA VAL A 168 -31.65 -8.80 2.46
C VAL A 168 -33.12 -9.24 2.38
N GLU A 169 -34.00 -8.40 1.84
CA GLU A 169 -35.41 -8.71 1.58
C GLU A 169 -35.63 -9.67 0.40
N GLY A 170 -34.57 -10.08 -0.31
CA GLY A 170 -34.64 -11.03 -1.42
C GLY A 170 -35.16 -10.43 -2.73
N LEU A 171 -35.08 -9.11 -2.90
CA LEU A 171 -35.54 -8.40 -4.10
C LEU A 171 -34.57 -8.48 -5.28
N ALA A 172 -33.44 -9.17 -5.14
CA ALA A 172 -32.50 -9.42 -6.21
C ALA A 172 -33.15 -10.26 -7.34
N LYS A 173 -33.00 -9.78 -8.58
CA LYS A 173 -33.61 -10.34 -9.78
C LYS A 173 -32.69 -11.38 -10.44
N THR A 174 -33.27 -12.22 -11.28
CA THR A 174 -32.56 -13.20 -12.14
C THR A 174 -32.82 -12.88 -13.62
N GLY A 175 -32.05 -13.50 -14.51
CA GLY A 175 -32.15 -13.26 -15.96
C GLY A 175 -31.12 -12.24 -16.46
N PRO A 176 -31.25 -11.77 -17.72
CA PRO A 176 -30.30 -10.84 -18.32
C PRO A 176 -30.11 -9.59 -17.45
N PHE A 177 -28.87 -9.16 -17.28
CA PHE A 177 -28.56 -7.90 -16.59
C PHE A 177 -29.11 -6.72 -17.42
N PRO A 178 -29.81 -5.76 -16.81
CA PRO A 178 -30.45 -4.68 -17.55
C PRO A 178 -29.44 -3.60 -17.95
N SER A 179 -29.73 -2.88 -19.03
CA SER A 179 -29.20 -1.52 -19.20
C SER A 179 -30.03 -0.59 -18.32
N SER A 180 -29.40 0.23 -17.48
CA SER A 180 -30.09 1.12 -16.54
C SER A 180 -29.40 2.48 -16.50
N GLU A 181 -30.20 3.54 -16.37
CA GLU A 181 -29.72 4.92 -16.31
C GLU A 181 -30.53 5.72 -15.29
N ASP A 182 -29.85 6.53 -14.46
CA ASP A 182 -30.46 7.53 -13.59
C ASP A 182 -29.50 8.72 -13.41
N SER A 183 -29.98 9.92 -13.72
CA SER A 183 -29.27 11.18 -13.51
C SER A 183 -28.85 11.44 -12.07
N ASN A 184 -29.60 10.92 -11.08
CA ASN A 184 -29.32 11.11 -9.66
C ASN A 184 -28.34 10.07 -9.09
N GLY A 185 -28.07 9.00 -9.84
CA GLY A 185 -27.14 7.95 -9.48
C GLY A 185 -27.78 6.59 -9.26
N LEU A 186 -26.99 5.55 -9.47
CA LEU A 186 -27.35 4.16 -9.31
C LEU A 186 -26.51 3.53 -8.19
N GLU A 187 -27.13 2.61 -7.45
CA GLU A 187 -26.45 1.63 -6.61
C GLU A 187 -26.73 0.25 -7.22
N VAL A 188 -25.66 -0.47 -7.54
CA VAL A 188 -25.71 -1.70 -8.34
C VAL A 188 -25.12 -2.83 -7.54
N VAL A 189 -25.80 -3.99 -7.54
CA VAL A 189 -25.36 -5.21 -6.90
C VAL A 189 -25.37 -6.34 -7.91
N ILE A 190 -24.26 -7.06 -8.05
CA ILE A 190 -24.13 -8.25 -8.89
C ILE A 190 -23.67 -9.43 -8.03
N MET A 191 -24.25 -10.61 -8.24
CA MET A 191 -24.11 -11.74 -7.31
C MET A 191 -23.71 -13.05 -7.97
N TYR A 192 -22.86 -13.80 -7.27
CA TYR A 192 -22.27 -15.05 -7.71
C TYR A 192 -22.31 -16.10 -6.60
N PRO A 193 -22.81 -17.33 -6.86
CA PRO A 193 -22.61 -18.43 -5.94
C PRO A 193 -21.13 -18.84 -5.95
N LEU A 194 -20.57 -19.11 -4.77
CA LEU A 194 -19.20 -19.56 -4.59
C LEU A 194 -19.18 -20.81 -3.72
N ALA A 195 -18.91 -21.95 -4.35
CA ALA A 195 -18.87 -23.25 -3.68
C ALA A 195 -17.73 -23.36 -2.65
N HIS A 196 -17.80 -24.37 -1.77
CA HIS A 196 -16.72 -24.67 -0.83
C HIS A 196 -15.39 -24.88 -1.57
N ALA A 197 -14.31 -24.31 -1.03
CA ALA A 197 -12.95 -24.35 -1.57
C ALA A 197 -12.80 -23.73 -2.98
N ALA A 198 -13.87 -23.16 -3.55
CA ALA A 198 -13.83 -22.51 -4.84
C ALA A 198 -13.21 -21.11 -4.73
N ARG A 199 -12.76 -20.63 -5.89
CA ARG A 199 -12.20 -19.30 -6.10
C ARG A 199 -12.91 -18.64 -7.26
N MET A 200 -13.13 -17.33 -7.18
CA MET A 200 -13.61 -16.51 -8.28
C MET A 200 -12.74 -15.27 -8.44
N ARG A 201 -12.65 -14.75 -9.66
CA ARG A 201 -11.92 -13.53 -9.97
C ARG A 201 -12.80 -12.59 -10.77
N ILE A 202 -12.65 -11.30 -10.53
CA ILE A 202 -13.04 -10.21 -11.43
C ILE A 202 -11.81 -9.33 -11.65
N ALA A 203 -11.79 -8.56 -12.74
CA ALA A 203 -10.72 -7.60 -13.00
C ALA A 203 -11.30 -6.23 -13.33
N LEU A 204 -10.70 -5.18 -12.78
CA LEU A 204 -10.93 -3.80 -13.19
C LEU A 204 -9.89 -3.48 -14.26
N SER A 205 -10.33 -2.91 -15.38
CA SER A 205 -9.42 -2.27 -16.34
C SER A 205 -9.49 -0.78 -16.12
N LEU A 206 -8.36 -0.18 -15.75
CA LEU A 206 -8.29 1.25 -15.41
C LEU A 206 -7.32 2.03 -16.31
N GLY A 207 -6.67 1.35 -17.26
CA GLY A 207 -5.83 1.99 -18.28
C GLY A 207 -6.65 2.65 -19.38
N GLU A 208 -5.99 3.46 -20.21
CA GLU A 208 -6.61 4.12 -21.38
C GLU A 208 -7.05 3.11 -22.46
N GLU A 209 -6.36 1.96 -22.52
CA GLU A 209 -6.69 0.87 -23.43
C GLU A 209 -7.57 -0.18 -22.75
N TRP A 210 -8.70 -0.50 -23.41
CA TRP A 210 -9.50 -1.65 -23.02
C TRP A 210 -8.94 -2.92 -23.66
N PRO A 211 -8.70 -4.00 -22.90
CA PRO A 211 -8.19 -5.25 -23.45
C PRO A 211 -9.24 -5.95 -24.31
N ASP A 212 -8.87 -6.39 -25.51
CA ASP A 212 -9.78 -7.11 -26.43
C ASP A 212 -10.41 -8.36 -25.80
N ALA A 213 -9.63 -9.09 -24.99
CA ALA A 213 -10.10 -10.24 -24.21
C ALA A 213 -9.26 -10.42 -22.95
N VAL A 214 -9.91 -10.72 -21.82
CA VAL A 214 -9.23 -11.02 -20.54
C VAL A 214 -9.63 -12.41 -20.07
N ALA A 215 -8.68 -13.35 -20.18
CA ALA A 215 -8.82 -14.68 -19.60
C ALA A 215 -8.50 -14.64 -18.10
N LEU A 216 -9.51 -14.37 -17.26
CA LEU A 216 -9.36 -14.23 -15.80
C LEU A 216 -8.65 -15.42 -15.12
N ALA A 217 -8.81 -16.62 -15.66
CA ALA A 217 -8.18 -17.85 -15.17
C ALA A 217 -6.66 -17.92 -15.45
N GLU A 218 -6.19 -17.21 -16.47
CA GLU A 218 -4.77 -17.20 -16.89
C GLU A 218 -3.99 -16.04 -16.26
N LEU A 219 -4.68 -15.11 -15.59
CA LEU A 219 -4.02 -14.00 -14.89
C LEU A 219 -3.10 -14.54 -13.78
N PRO A 220 -1.92 -13.90 -13.58
CA PRO A 220 -1.03 -14.17 -12.46
C PRO A 220 -1.78 -14.22 -11.12
N SER A 221 -1.31 -15.07 -10.22
CA SER A 221 -1.85 -15.14 -8.87
C SER A 221 -1.38 -13.98 -8.01
N ALA A 222 -2.03 -13.80 -6.85
CA ALA A 222 -1.58 -12.87 -5.82
C ALA A 222 -0.12 -13.13 -5.40
N ASP A 223 0.28 -14.40 -5.32
CA ASP A 223 1.66 -14.78 -4.96
C ASP A 223 2.65 -14.46 -6.08
N ASP A 224 2.24 -14.58 -7.35
CA ASP A 224 3.06 -14.15 -8.49
C ASP A 224 3.26 -12.64 -8.48
N ALA A 225 2.19 -11.87 -8.20
CA ALA A 225 2.24 -10.43 -8.09
C ALA A 225 3.16 -10.00 -6.94
N ALA A 226 3.05 -10.63 -5.76
CA ALA A 226 3.92 -10.37 -4.62
C ALA A 226 5.40 -10.63 -4.96
N ARG A 227 5.71 -11.77 -5.57
CA ARG A 227 7.07 -12.08 -6.04
C ARG A 227 7.61 -11.05 -7.04
N GLY A 228 6.77 -10.61 -7.98
CA GLY A 228 7.13 -9.57 -8.94
C GLY A 228 7.49 -8.24 -8.26
N TRP A 229 6.71 -7.85 -7.25
CA TRP A 229 7.00 -6.67 -6.44
C TRP A 229 8.28 -6.82 -5.62
N LEU A 230 8.53 -7.98 -5.00
CA LEU A 230 9.78 -8.20 -4.27
C LEU A 230 11.01 -8.11 -5.18
N ALA A 231 10.96 -8.72 -6.36
CA ALA A 231 12.05 -8.63 -7.35
C ALA A 231 12.30 -7.18 -7.80
N LEU A 232 11.24 -6.40 -7.97
CA LEU A 232 11.31 -4.99 -8.32
C LEU A 232 11.90 -4.13 -7.18
N LEU A 233 11.52 -4.40 -5.93
CA LEU A 233 12.05 -3.70 -4.75
C LEU A 233 13.52 -4.09 -4.47
N ASP A 234 13.98 -5.26 -4.90
CA ASP A 234 15.36 -5.71 -4.69
C ASP A 234 16.41 -4.94 -5.50
N ARG A 235 15.99 -4.21 -6.56
CA ARG A 235 16.90 -3.46 -7.45
C ARG A 235 17.50 -2.18 -6.85
N ALA A 236 17.02 -1.76 -5.69
CA ALA A 236 17.33 -0.47 -5.06
C ALA A 236 17.77 -0.66 -3.60
N THR A 237 17.81 0.40 -2.78
CA THR A 237 18.31 0.31 -1.39
C THR A 237 17.63 -0.81 -0.60
N ARG A 238 18.43 -1.68 0.02
CA ARG A 238 17.94 -2.76 0.91
C ARG A 238 18.35 -2.49 2.35
N VAL A 239 17.49 -2.88 3.28
CA VAL A 239 17.73 -2.69 4.71
C VAL A 239 17.43 -3.98 5.47
N VAL A 240 18.15 -4.18 6.57
CA VAL A 240 17.83 -5.15 7.62
C VAL A 240 17.64 -4.33 8.90
N LEU A 241 16.46 -4.41 9.51
CA LEU A 241 16.07 -3.62 10.66
C LEU A 241 15.66 -4.54 11.83
N PRO A 242 15.81 -4.11 13.10
CA PRO A 242 15.54 -4.94 14.26
C PRO A 242 14.08 -5.40 14.44
N ASP A 243 13.12 -4.63 13.92
CA ASP A 243 11.68 -4.89 14.07
C ASP A 243 11.08 -5.36 12.74
N GLN A 244 10.45 -6.54 12.74
CA GLN A 244 9.74 -7.06 11.57
C GLN A 244 8.59 -6.16 11.12
N ARG A 245 7.90 -5.49 12.04
CA ARG A 245 6.81 -4.55 11.68
C ARG A 245 7.34 -3.32 10.97
N LEU A 246 8.51 -2.85 11.40
CA LEU A 246 9.22 -1.77 10.72
C LEU A 246 9.69 -2.22 9.34
N MET A 247 10.20 -3.45 9.22
CA MET A 247 10.57 -4.05 7.94
C MET A 247 9.36 -4.09 6.98
N ASP A 248 8.22 -4.60 7.45
CA ASP A 248 6.99 -4.69 6.67
C ASP A 248 6.50 -3.30 6.23
N ARG A 249 6.56 -2.30 7.13
CA ARG A 249 6.21 -0.91 6.80
C ARG A 249 7.15 -0.33 5.74
N VAL A 250 8.46 -0.58 5.82
CA VAL A 250 9.43 -0.12 4.80
C VAL A 250 9.10 -0.73 3.45
N MET A 251 8.92 -2.05 3.38
CA MET A 251 8.65 -2.76 2.13
C MET A 251 7.36 -2.27 1.48
N LEU A 252 6.28 -2.16 2.26
CA LEU A 252 5.01 -1.65 1.76
C LEU A 252 5.13 -0.17 1.35
N SER A 253 5.77 0.69 2.15
CA SER A 253 5.94 2.12 1.82
C SER A 253 6.70 2.32 0.52
N ARG A 254 7.73 1.51 0.24
CA ARG A 254 8.50 1.60 -1.02
C ARG A 254 7.60 1.32 -2.22
N SER A 255 6.72 0.32 -2.10
CA SER A 255 5.72 0.06 -3.15
C SER A 255 4.70 1.18 -3.31
N GLN A 256 4.26 1.81 -2.20
CA GLN A 256 3.31 2.93 -2.24
C GLN A 256 3.91 4.16 -2.93
N VAL A 257 5.18 4.47 -2.64
CA VAL A 257 5.90 5.57 -3.31
C VAL A 257 6.07 5.30 -4.80
N LEU A 258 6.42 4.07 -5.19
CA LEU A 258 6.52 3.69 -6.61
C LEU A 258 5.17 3.77 -7.32
N LEU A 259 4.09 3.33 -6.67
CA LEU A 259 2.74 3.45 -7.20
C LEU A 259 2.23 4.89 -7.24
N ASN A 260 2.85 5.82 -6.51
CA ASN A 260 2.51 7.24 -6.47
C ASN A 260 3.65 8.13 -7.00
N ALA A 261 4.43 7.66 -7.97
CA ALA A 261 5.64 8.37 -8.40
C ALA A 261 5.38 9.82 -8.88
N ASP A 262 4.19 10.10 -9.38
CA ASP A 262 3.67 11.39 -9.84
C ASP A 262 3.03 12.25 -8.73
N GLY A 263 3.05 11.80 -7.46
CA GLY A 263 2.31 12.38 -6.35
C GLY A 263 2.81 13.74 -5.85
N GLY A 264 4.10 14.05 -6.02
CA GLY A 264 4.65 15.32 -5.55
C GLY A 264 6.11 15.31 -5.14
N PRO A 265 6.59 16.40 -4.52
CA PRO A 265 8.01 16.57 -4.21
C PRO A 265 8.54 15.61 -3.13
N VAL A 266 7.69 15.13 -2.21
CA VAL A 266 8.12 14.19 -1.15
C VAL A 266 8.25 12.77 -1.69
N GLU A 267 7.40 12.37 -2.64
CA GLU A 267 7.51 11.12 -3.40
C GLU A 267 8.82 11.09 -4.16
N VAL A 268 9.16 12.18 -4.88
CA VAL A 268 10.43 12.30 -5.60
C VAL A 268 11.62 12.18 -4.65
N ALA A 269 11.57 12.85 -3.50
CA ALA A 269 12.61 12.75 -2.48
C ALA A 269 12.78 11.30 -1.98
N ALA A 270 11.66 10.60 -1.73
CA ALA A 270 11.67 9.20 -1.29
C ALA A 270 12.22 8.25 -2.37
N LEU A 271 11.87 8.46 -3.64
CA LEU A 271 12.39 7.68 -4.76
C LEU A 271 13.91 7.85 -4.91
N GLU A 272 14.42 9.09 -4.86
CA GLU A 272 15.86 9.40 -4.88
C GLU A 272 16.57 8.72 -3.70
N ASP A 273 16.06 8.91 -2.47
CA ASP A 273 16.66 8.44 -1.22
C ASP A 273 16.76 6.91 -1.13
N TRP A 274 15.87 6.21 -1.82
CA TRP A 274 15.76 4.74 -1.81
C TRP A 274 16.24 4.07 -3.09
N GLY A 275 16.87 4.81 -4.01
CA GLY A 275 17.57 4.27 -5.18
C GLY A 275 16.68 3.87 -6.35
N PHE A 276 15.51 4.50 -6.48
CA PHE A 276 14.60 4.33 -7.63
C PHE A 276 14.85 5.42 -8.67
N ASP A 277 16.07 5.45 -9.22
CA ASP A 277 16.59 6.57 -10.02
C ASP A 277 15.75 6.88 -11.26
N SER A 278 15.30 5.86 -12.00
CA SER A 278 14.49 6.06 -13.21
C SER A 278 13.13 6.67 -12.91
N GLU A 279 12.48 6.22 -11.83
CA GLU A 279 11.20 6.76 -11.39
C GLU A 279 11.35 8.15 -10.79
N ALA A 280 12.42 8.39 -10.02
CA ALA A 280 12.77 9.70 -9.50
C ALA A 280 12.99 10.72 -10.63
N GLU A 281 13.75 10.33 -11.66
CA GLU A 281 14.01 11.16 -12.83
C GLU A 281 12.71 11.49 -13.57
N TYR A 282 11.88 10.49 -13.84
CA TYR A 282 10.57 10.70 -14.47
C TYR A 282 9.70 11.67 -13.67
N ALA A 283 9.57 11.45 -12.37
CA ALA A 283 8.78 12.28 -11.48
C ALA A 283 9.32 13.73 -11.38
N TRP A 284 10.65 13.89 -11.34
CA TRP A 284 11.32 15.19 -11.29
C TRP A 284 10.99 16.09 -12.49
N HIS A 285 10.83 15.50 -13.67
CA HIS A 285 10.44 16.22 -14.89
C HIS A 285 9.03 16.82 -14.78
N GLY A 286 8.11 16.16 -14.06
CA GLY A 286 6.76 16.65 -13.81
C GLY A 286 6.66 17.78 -12.78
N LEU A 287 7.68 17.97 -11.94
CA LEU A 287 7.65 18.97 -10.87
C LEU A 287 7.81 20.42 -11.37
N ARG A 288 7.02 21.32 -10.79
CA ARG A 288 7.21 22.78 -10.92
C ARG A 288 8.50 23.22 -10.21
N LEU A 289 9.05 24.37 -10.63
CA LEU A 289 10.29 24.92 -10.05
C LEU A 289 10.26 25.07 -8.52
N MET A 290 9.13 25.49 -7.94
CA MET A 290 9.02 25.62 -6.47
C MET A 290 8.99 24.26 -5.77
N ASP A 291 8.36 23.26 -6.37
CA ASP A 291 8.26 21.92 -5.78
C ASP A 291 9.59 21.18 -5.88
N ARG A 292 10.39 21.42 -6.92
CA ARG A 292 11.80 20.97 -6.98
C ARG A 292 12.64 21.47 -5.80
N ARG A 293 12.37 22.67 -5.28
CA ARG A 293 13.05 23.16 -4.07
C ARG A 293 12.61 22.43 -2.81
N LYS A 294 11.34 22.05 -2.73
CA LYS A 294 10.81 21.24 -1.61
C LYS A 294 11.37 19.82 -1.67
N ALA A 295 11.41 19.21 -2.86
CA ALA A 295 11.95 17.88 -3.09
C ALA A 295 13.43 17.74 -2.70
N ARG A 296 14.19 18.84 -2.69
CA ARG A 296 15.60 18.87 -2.23
C ARG A 296 15.76 19.00 -0.72
N ARG A 297 14.68 19.31 0.01
CA ARG A 297 14.74 19.41 1.48
C ARG A 297 14.65 18.02 2.08
N ARG A 298 15.40 17.81 3.16
CA ARG A 298 15.33 16.61 3.98
C ARG A 298 15.04 17.02 5.43
N PRO A 299 14.29 16.21 6.18
CA PRO A 299 13.97 16.48 7.58
C PRO A 299 15.23 16.51 8.42
N ILE A 300 15.24 17.34 9.47
CA ILE A 300 16.34 17.41 10.42
C ILE A 300 16.21 16.32 11.50
N ALA A 301 17.31 16.03 12.23
CA ALA A 301 17.38 14.91 13.18
C ALA A 301 16.22 14.84 14.20
N THR A 302 15.72 15.98 14.69
CA THR A 302 14.58 16.03 15.62
C THR A 302 13.25 15.60 14.99
N GLU A 303 13.04 15.89 13.70
CA GLU A 303 11.85 15.46 12.94
C GLU A 303 11.95 13.96 12.58
N VAL A 304 13.18 13.49 12.34
CA VAL A 304 13.50 12.09 12.09
C VAL A 304 13.20 11.23 13.32
N ALA A 305 13.69 11.64 14.50
CA ALA A 305 13.44 10.93 15.75
C ALA A 305 11.93 10.75 16.01
N ALA A 306 11.13 11.82 15.92
CA ALA A 306 9.68 11.75 16.09
C ALA A 306 8.96 10.84 15.06
N SER A 307 9.57 10.58 13.90
CA SER A 307 9.01 9.73 12.83
C SER A 307 9.41 8.26 12.97
N ILE A 308 10.52 7.98 13.67
CA ILE A 308 11.07 6.65 13.93
C ILE A 308 10.68 6.16 15.34
N GLU A 309 10.47 7.08 16.29
CA GLU A 309 10.07 6.80 17.66
C GLU A 309 8.70 6.11 17.71
N THR A 310 8.68 4.94 18.35
CA THR A 310 7.47 4.34 18.87
C THR A 310 6.86 5.29 19.92
N PRO A 311 5.55 5.61 19.87
CA PRO A 311 4.91 6.36 20.93
C PRO A 311 5.21 5.70 22.29
N GLU A 312 5.67 6.50 23.25
CA GLU A 312 6.07 6.06 24.59
C GLU A 312 5.08 5.03 25.17
N GLY A 313 5.61 3.89 25.60
CA GLY A 313 4.87 2.94 26.45
C GLY A 313 4.01 1.89 25.75
N ALA A 314 4.11 1.72 24.44
CA ALA A 314 3.52 0.57 23.75
C ALA A 314 4.58 -0.29 23.08
N PHE A 315 4.92 -1.42 23.72
CA PHE A 315 5.04 -2.64 22.93
C PHE A 315 3.81 -2.64 21.99
N LEU A 316 4.06 -2.57 20.67
CA LEU A 316 3.11 -2.90 19.60
C LEU A 316 2.25 -1.80 18.92
N VAL A 317 2.70 -0.57 18.59
CA VAL A 317 2.04 0.19 17.50
C VAL A 317 3.01 1.06 16.67
N VAL A 318 3.84 0.43 15.84
CA VAL A 318 3.97 0.93 14.46
C VAL A 318 2.72 0.39 13.77
N PRO A 319 1.77 1.21 13.25
CA PRO A 319 0.77 0.63 12.38
C PRO A 319 1.56 -0.10 11.29
N SER A 320 1.32 -1.39 11.10
CA SER A 320 1.93 -2.21 10.04
C SER A 320 1.62 -1.70 8.62
N TRP A 321 1.00 -0.53 8.55
CA TRP A 321 0.50 0.15 7.39
C TRP A 321 1.01 1.59 7.39
N PRO A 322 1.55 2.08 6.27
CA PRO A 322 2.11 3.40 6.24
C PRO A 322 1.01 4.46 6.23
N SER A 323 0.88 5.22 7.32
CA SER A 323 0.48 6.62 7.19
C SER A 323 1.67 7.39 6.61
N ALA A 324 1.43 8.21 5.58
CA ALA A 324 2.44 9.05 4.94
C ALA A 324 3.71 8.26 4.50
N PRO A 325 3.60 7.33 3.52
CA PRO A 325 4.70 6.44 3.12
C PRO A 325 5.96 7.20 2.67
N SER A 326 5.79 8.26 1.89
CA SER A 326 6.89 9.08 1.36
C SER A 326 7.68 9.75 2.49
N GLU A 327 6.99 10.42 3.40
CA GLU A 327 7.57 11.11 4.56
C GLU A 327 8.30 10.13 5.48
N PHE A 328 7.67 8.97 5.75
CA PHE A 328 8.28 7.92 6.57
C PHE A 328 9.58 7.42 5.95
N LEU A 329 9.60 7.14 4.65
CA LEU A 329 10.81 6.67 3.96
C LEU A 329 11.91 7.72 3.95
N VAL A 330 11.58 8.98 3.71
CA VAL A 330 12.56 10.08 3.76
C VAL A 330 13.13 10.22 5.18
N ALA A 331 12.28 10.21 6.22
CA ALA A 331 12.71 10.32 7.61
C ALA A 331 13.60 9.12 8.02
N LEU A 332 13.15 7.89 7.72
CA LEU A 332 13.93 6.69 8.01
C LEU A 332 15.28 6.72 7.28
N ARG A 333 15.28 7.15 6.01
CA ARG A 333 16.53 7.31 5.26
C ARG A 333 17.49 8.23 6.01
N GLN A 334 17.05 9.42 6.41
CA GLN A 334 17.88 10.37 7.16
C GLN A 334 18.36 9.84 8.52
N GLY A 335 17.58 8.98 9.17
CA GLY A 335 18.00 8.30 10.40
C GLY A 335 19.10 7.26 10.15
N LEU A 336 18.99 6.48 9.08
CA LEU A 336 19.94 5.41 8.75
C LEU A 336 21.22 5.91 8.08
N VAL A 337 21.11 6.85 7.16
CA VAL A 337 22.22 7.47 6.43
C VAL A 337 21.84 8.93 6.18
N CYS A 338 22.70 9.88 6.50
CA CYS A 338 22.43 11.30 6.27
C CYS A 338 23.59 11.92 5.49
N ASP A 339 23.27 12.70 4.47
CA ASP A 339 24.23 13.49 3.72
C ASP A 339 24.70 14.68 4.56
N THR A 340 26.01 14.77 4.81
CA THR A 340 26.62 15.90 5.51
C THR A 340 27.51 16.70 4.57
N GLU A 341 27.86 17.94 4.96
CA GLU A 341 28.66 18.86 4.14
C GLU A 341 29.92 18.19 3.57
N ASP A 342 30.67 17.49 4.42
CA ASP A 342 31.94 16.86 4.08
C ASP A 342 31.87 15.33 3.95
N GLY A 343 30.66 14.74 4.01
CA GLY A 343 30.58 13.34 4.37
C GLY A 343 29.21 12.68 4.36
N VAL A 344 29.16 11.52 5.02
CA VAL A 344 27.95 10.77 5.32
C VAL A 344 27.92 10.42 6.81
N ALA A 345 26.76 10.58 7.45
CA ALA A 345 26.53 10.19 8.83
C ALA A 345 25.65 8.93 8.84
N LEU A 346 26.24 7.81 9.21
CA LEU A 346 25.56 6.52 9.38
C LEU A 346 24.82 6.53 10.72
N LEU A 347 23.64 5.94 10.79
CA LEU A 347 22.87 5.80 12.03
C LEU A 347 22.80 7.14 12.79
N SER A 348 22.40 8.19 12.08
CA SER A 348 22.30 9.56 12.60
C SER A 348 21.34 9.68 13.78
N VAL A 349 20.33 8.81 13.82
CA VAL A 349 19.45 8.59 14.96
C VAL A 349 19.41 7.09 15.22
N PHE A 350 19.67 6.68 16.47
CA PHE A 350 19.65 5.27 16.87
C PHE A 350 18.73 5.09 18.08
N PRO A 351 17.51 4.51 17.90
CA PRO A 351 16.60 4.26 19.01
C PRO A 351 17.20 3.29 20.03
N SER A 352 16.92 3.52 21.32
CA SER A 352 17.46 2.69 22.39
C SER A 352 16.97 1.24 22.34
N GLU A 353 15.80 1.03 21.75
CA GLU A 353 15.16 -0.26 21.50
C GLU A 353 15.94 -1.12 20.51
N TRP A 354 16.83 -0.50 19.70
CA TRP A 354 17.66 -1.21 18.73
C TRP A 354 19.01 -1.61 19.30
N TYR A 355 19.33 -1.22 20.56
CA TYR A 355 20.58 -1.61 21.18
C TYR A 355 20.70 -3.14 21.29
N GLY A 356 21.88 -3.67 20.94
CA GLY A 356 22.11 -5.11 20.83
C GLY A 356 21.59 -5.77 19.54
N GLN A 357 20.84 -5.04 18.70
CA GLN A 357 20.25 -5.60 17.47
C GLN A 357 21.05 -5.22 16.22
N PRO A 358 21.14 -6.11 15.22
CA PRO A 358 21.83 -5.80 13.98
C PRO A 358 21.02 -4.81 13.12
N VAL A 359 21.73 -3.96 12.39
CA VAL A 359 21.16 -3.07 11.35
C VAL A 359 22.03 -3.18 10.12
N GLU A 360 21.44 -3.33 8.94
CA GLU A 360 22.19 -3.32 7.69
C GLU A 360 21.52 -2.39 6.69
N VAL A 361 22.33 -1.71 5.90
CA VAL A 361 21.90 -0.90 4.76
C VAL A 361 22.80 -1.23 3.59
N HIS A 362 22.20 -1.48 2.43
CA HIS A 362 22.89 -1.90 1.22
C HIS A 362 22.56 -0.92 0.09
N ALA A 363 23.61 -0.34 -0.51
CA ALA A 363 23.55 0.53 -1.69
C ALA A 363 22.63 1.75 -1.54
N ALA A 364 22.64 2.41 -0.37
CA ALA A 364 21.89 3.65 -0.18
C ALA A 364 22.53 4.81 -0.97
N PRO A 365 21.79 5.48 -1.88
CA PRO A 365 22.33 6.57 -2.68
C PRO A 365 22.50 7.84 -1.85
N THR A 366 23.66 8.47 -1.94
CA THR A 366 23.98 9.78 -1.34
C THR A 366 24.53 10.69 -2.43
N ARG A 367 24.64 11.99 -2.15
CA ARG A 367 25.33 12.95 -3.03
C ARG A 367 26.81 12.62 -3.23
N HIS A 368 27.36 11.75 -2.38
CA HIS A 368 28.75 11.32 -2.37
C HIS A 368 28.94 9.90 -2.93
N GLY A 369 27.91 9.24 -3.45
CA GLY A 369 27.98 7.86 -3.95
C GLY A 369 27.08 6.89 -3.19
N LEU A 370 27.29 5.59 -3.39
CA LEU A 370 26.47 4.55 -2.74
C LEU A 370 27.13 4.12 -1.42
N VAL A 371 26.33 4.13 -0.35
CA VAL A 371 26.75 3.74 1.01
C VAL A 371 26.13 2.40 1.37
N SER A 372 26.96 1.48 1.85
CA SER A 372 26.54 0.25 2.51
C SER A 372 27.17 0.17 3.90
N PHE A 373 26.44 -0.34 4.89
CA PHE A 373 27.00 -0.63 6.20
C PHE A 373 26.29 -1.80 6.89
N ALA A 374 26.99 -2.41 7.83
CA ALA A 374 26.44 -3.39 8.75
C ALA A 374 26.86 -3.07 10.19
N LEU A 375 25.88 -2.99 11.07
CA LEU A 375 26.03 -2.88 12.51
C LEU A 375 25.87 -4.25 13.14
N ARG A 376 26.85 -4.65 13.94
CA ARG A 376 26.85 -5.85 14.80
C ARG A 376 27.21 -5.44 16.23
N TRP A 377 27.08 -6.37 17.17
CA TRP A 377 27.37 -6.12 18.59
C TRP A 377 28.38 -7.13 19.14
N HIS A 378 29.35 -6.63 19.91
CA HIS A 378 30.31 -7.42 20.68
C HIS A 378 30.19 -7.02 22.16
N GLY A 379 29.37 -7.76 22.91
CA GLY A 379 28.92 -7.32 24.23
C GLY A 379 28.08 -6.04 24.09
N SER A 380 28.39 -5.01 24.88
CA SER A 380 27.73 -3.70 24.81
C SER A 380 28.32 -2.75 23.76
N ARG A 381 29.36 -3.16 23.02
CA ARG A 381 30.03 -2.31 22.04
C ARG A 381 29.55 -2.59 20.61
N PRO A 382 29.20 -1.57 19.83
CA PRO A 382 28.81 -1.75 18.44
C PRO A 382 30.05 -1.92 17.54
N ALA A 383 30.02 -2.90 16.65
CA ALA A 383 30.95 -3.03 15.54
C ALA A 383 30.28 -2.59 14.24
N LEU A 384 30.87 -1.59 13.58
CA LEU A 384 30.38 -1.00 12.36
C LEU A 384 31.32 -1.40 11.21
N LEU A 385 30.76 -1.97 10.16
CA LEU A 385 31.43 -2.20 8.88
C LEU A 385 30.79 -1.28 7.86
N TRP A 386 31.58 -0.61 7.01
CA TRP A 386 31.04 0.28 5.98
C TRP A 386 31.81 0.18 4.67
N GLU A 387 31.15 0.57 3.60
CA GLU A 387 31.71 0.76 2.27
C GLU A 387 30.98 1.94 1.59
N VAL A 388 31.74 2.82 0.96
CA VAL A 388 31.25 3.92 0.14
C VAL A 388 31.88 3.83 -1.25
N THR A 389 31.04 3.66 -2.27
CA THR A 389 31.48 3.53 -3.66
C THR A 389 31.09 4.77 -4.46
N GLY A 390 31.97 5.21 -5.37
CA GLY A 390 31.74 6.41 -6.19
C GLY A 390 32.03 7.74 -5.48
N ALA A 391 32.60 7.72 -4.28
CA ALA A 391 32.94 8.91 -3.51
C ALA A 391 34.27 9.55 -3.92
N ALA A 392 34.37 10.87 -3.68
CA ALA A 392 35.62 11.60 -3.76
C ALA A 392 36.54 11.27 -2.57
N GLU A 393 37.86 11.43 -2.77
CA GLU A 393 38.83 11.29 -1.69
C GLU A 393 38.55 12.32 -0.57
N GLY A 394 38.78 11.90 0.68
CA GLY A 394 38.64 12.77 1.85
C GLY A 394 37.24 12.86 2.45
N LEU A 395 36.26 12.11 1.93
CA LEU A 395 34.93 11.93 2.52
C LEU A 395 35.04 11.54 4.00
N VAL A 396 34.24 12.18 4.85
CA VAL A 396 34.16 11.83 6.27
C VAL A 396 32.95 10.93 6.53
N VAL A 397 33.18 9.77 7.13
CA VAL A 397 32.14 8.87 7.63
C VAL A 397 32.02 9.06 9.13
N THR A 398 30.80 9.28 9.64
CA THR A 398 30.52 9.41 11.09
C THR A 398 29.37 8.50 11.50
N ALA A 399 29.21 8.28 12.81
CA ALA A 399 28.11 7.47 13.36
C ALA A 399 27.46 8.11 14.60
N PRO A 400 26.93 9.34 14.49
CA PRO A 400 26.68 10.18 15.66
C PRO A 400 25.57 9.69 16.59
N GLY A 401 24.62 8.88 16.10
CA GLY A 401 23.60 8.26 16.94
C GLY A 401 24.12 7.12 17.83
N LEU A 402 25.31 6.57 17.54
CA LEU A 402 25.97 5.54 18.35
C LEU A 402 27.20 6.07 19.08
N ASP A 403 28.09 6.77 18.37
CA ASP A 403 29.32 7.35 18.91
C ASP A 403 29.60 8.70 18.23
N SER A 404 29.23 9.78 18.93
CA SER A 404 29.41 11.16 18.46
C SER A 404 30.85 11.60 18.28
N GLN A 405 31.83 10.87 18.84
CA GLN A 405 33.25 11.19 18.73
C GLN A 405 33.93 10.39 17.63
N TRP A 406 33.29 9.34 17.10
CA TRP A 406 33.86 8.51 16.06
C TRP A 406 33.73 9.15 14.67
N SER A 407 34.81 9.06 13.90
CA SER A 407 34.83 9.39 12.48
C SER A 407 35.92 8.59 11.75
N SER A 408 35.74 8.40 10.45
CA SER A 408 36.74 7.82 9.55
C SER A 408 36.83 8.61 8.25
N ARG A 409 37.98 8.53 7.57
CA ARG A 409 38.20 9.04 6.20
C ARG A 409 38.39 7.91 5.18
N GLU A 410 38.37 6.66 5.65
CA GLU A 410 38.47 5.49 4.79
C GLU A 410 37.11 5.23 4.14
N LEU A 411 37.09 4.98 2.83
CA LEU A 411 35.86 4.69 2.09
C LEU A 411 35.31 3.30 2.42
N SER A 412 36.11 2.40 2.98
CA SER A 412 35.68 1.09 3.46
C SER A 412 36.49 0.69 4.69
N GLY A 413 35.86 0.03 5.65
CA GLY A 413 36.57 -0.45 6.83
C GLY A 413 35.65 -1.05 7.88
N ASP A 414 36.24 -1.38 9.03
CA ASP A 414 35.55 -1.84 10.22
C ASP A 414 36.04 -1.07 11.46
N ALA A 415 35.13 -0.83 12.41
CA ALA A 415 35.43 -0.12 13.64
C ALA A 415 34.59 -0.64 14.81
N LEU A 416 35.23 -0.84 15.97
CA LEU A 416 34.54 -1.11 17.23
C LEU A 416 34.33 0.21 17.97
N LEU A 417 33.09 0.71 17.97
CA LEU A 417 32.71 2.00 18.54
C LEU A 417 32.74 1.98 20.08
N SER A 418 32.62 3.16 20.67
CA SER A 418 32.42 3.30 22.11
C SER A 418 31.10 2.67 22.55
N GLU A 419 31.02 2.29 23.82
CA GLU A 419 29.76 1.83 24.41
C GLU A 419 28.74 3.00 24.42
N PRO A 420 27.51 2.80 23.91
CA PRO A 420 26.49 3.85 23.89
C PRO A 420 26.12 4.29 25.31
N VAL A 421 25.67 5.54 25.47
CA VAL A 421 25.20 6.05 26.76
C VAL A 421 23.81 5.45 27.06
N ASN A 422 23.65 4.78 28.21
CA ASN A 422 22.49 3.95 28.61
C ASN A 422 22.24 2.71 27.73
N PRO A 423 23.18 1.76 27.62
CA PRO A 423 22.91 0.48 26.96
C PRO A 423 21.94 -0.35 27.83
N PRO A 424 21.04 -1.17 27.23
CA PRO A 424 20.21 -2.07 27.99
C PRO A 424 21.11 -2.99 28.81
N ILE A 425 20.83 -3.12 30.10
CA ILE A 425 21.58 -3.99 31.00
C ILE A 425 21.51 -5.41 30.43
N SER A 426 22.65 -5.97 30.03
CA SER A 426 22.74 -7.37 29.59
C SER A 426 22.19 -8.25 30.72
N GLN A 427 21.11 -8.98 30.47
CA GLN A 427 20.69 -10.09 31.34
C GLN A 427 21.54 -11.33 31.09
#